data_AF-A0A416XY51-F1
#
_entry.id   AF-A0A416XY51-F1
#
_cell.length_a   1.000
_cell.length_b   1.000
_cell.length_c   1.000
_cell.angle_alpha   90.00
_cell.angle_beta   90.00
_cell.angle_gamma   90.00
#
_symmetry.space_group_name_H-M   'P 1'
#
loop_
_entity.id
_entity.type
_entity.pdbx_description
1 polymer ?
#
loop_
_entity_poly.entity_id
_entity_poly.type
_entity_poly.pdbx_seq_one_letter_code
_entity_poly.pdbx_strand_id
1 'polypeptide(L)'
;MKVKMRKASITVEAVLVVPLVLMVIFLLLSLTFFVHARSWYTFAAYESTMLAASEGRLSVEKGEAAAQSRMEWWISQIPLPAEPVTVQTECREKEIQIKAEGNILPIWSRNAWEYSVLSESRRNNPVKTIRKIRAVKQIWNQK
;
A
#
# COMPACT_ATOMS: atom_id res chain seq x y z
N MET A 1 -12.74 -66.04 9.67
CA MET A 1 -11.80 -65.28 8.79
C MET A 1 -11.25 -64.10 9.55
N LYS A 2 -9.96 -64.11 9.92
CA LYS A 2 -9.27 -62.95 10.52
C LYS A 2 -8.86 -62.00 9.40
N VAL A 3 -9.53 -60.87 9.27
CA VAL A 3 -9.16 -59.82 8.32
C VAL A 3 -7.84 -59.19 8.79
N LYS A 4 -6.73 -59.53 8.13
CA LYS A 4 -5.44 -58.87 8.29
C LYS A 4 -5.55 -57.47 7.69
N MET A 5 -5.86 -56.47 8.51
CA MET A 5 -5.74 -55.06 8.12
C MET A 5 -4.27 -54.78 7.77
N ARG A 6 -4.01 -54.44 6.51
CA ARG A 6 -2.68 -54.09 6.02
C ARG A 6 -2.31 -52.72 6.59
N LYS A 7 -1.43 -52.70 7.60
CA LYS A 7 -0.92 -51.50 8.29
C LYS A 7 -0.06 -50.56 7.42
N ALA A 8 -0.08 -50.72 6.10
CA ALA A 8 0.80 -50.03 5.16
C ALA A 8 0.15 -48.85 4.42
N SER A 9 -1.17 -48.63 4.54
CA SER A 9 -1.84 -47.49 3.85
C SER A 9 -1.57 -46.14 4.53
N ILE A 10 -1.39 -46.13 5.86
CA ILE A 10 -1.26 -44.89 6.63
C ILE A 10 0.01 -44.09 6.29
N THR A 11 1.08 -44.77 5.84
CA THR A 11 2.32 -44.11 5.43
C THR A 11 2.22 -43.53 4.02
N VAL A 12 1.46 -44.15 3.12
CA VAL A 12 1.24 -43.66 1.75
C VAL A 12 0.37 -42.41 1.76
N GLU A 13 -0.69 -42.40 2.56
CA GLU A 13 -1.53 -41.22 2.76
C GLU A 13 -0.74 -40.06 3.39
N ALA A 14 0.09 -40.33 4.40
CA ALA A 14 0.93 -39.31 5.04
C ALA A 14 1.95 -38.68 4.07
N VAL A 15 2.56 -39.48 3.18
CA VAL A 15 3.52 -38.98 2.18
C VAL A 15 2.87 -38.04 1.17
N LEU A 16 1.56 -38.14 0.92
CA LEU A 16 0.83 -37.22 0.05
C LEU A 16 0.26 -36.02 0.82
N VAL A 17 -0.26 -36.25 2.04
CA VAL A 17 -0.88 -35.21 2.86
C VAL A 17 0.15 -34.21 3.37
N VAL A 18 1.34 -34.66 3.80
CA VAL A 18 2.38 -33.75 4.32
C VAL A 18 2.86 -32.71 3.30
N PRO A 19 3.29 -33.06 2.07
CA PRO A 19 3.69 -32.06 1.09
C PRO A 19 2.53 -31.19 0.61
N LEU A 20 1.30 -31.73 0.56
CA LEU A 20 0.10 -30.95 0.23
C LEU A 20 -0.16 -29.87 1.30
N VAL A 21 -0.10 -30.24 2.58
CA VAL A 21 -0.29 -29.30 3.69
C VAL A 21 0.82 -28.26 3.71
N LEU A 22 2.08 -28.65 3.46
CA LEU A 22 3.19 -27.70 3.35
C LEU A 22 2.96 -26.72 2.19
N MET A 23 2.53 -27.19 1.01
CA MET A 23 2.16 -26.34 -0.13
C MET A 23 1.09 -25.31 0.25
N VAL A 24 0.04 -25.75 0.95
CA VAL A 24 -1.03 -24.85 1.42
C VAL A 24 -0.49 -23.84 2.43
N ILE A 25 0.36 -24.26 3.37
CA ILE A 25 0.97 -23.35 4.36
C ILE A 25 1.84 -22.30 3.66
N PHE A 26 2.69 -22.71 2.72
CA PHE A 26 3.53 -21.77 1.95
C PHE A 26 2.70 -20.78 1.14
N LEU A 27 1.60 -21.23 0.53
CA LEU A 27 0.68 -20.37 -0.22
C LEU A 27 -0.06 -19.38 0.68
N LEU A 28 -0.53 -19.82 1.84
CA LEU A 28 -1.18 -18.94 2.81
C LEU A 28 -0.20 -17.90 3.36
N LEU A 29 1.02 -18.32 3.72
CA LEU A 29 2.06 -17.40 4.17
C LEU A 29 2.40 -16.37 3.09
N SER A 30 2.65 -16.79 1.84
CA SER A 30 2.95 -15.86 0.76
C SER A 30 1.81 -14.87 0.51
N LEU A 31 0.56 -15.32 0.55
CA LEU A 31 -0.61 -14.45 0.42
C LEU A 31 -0.73 -13.46 1.59
N THR A 32 -0.48 -13.90 2.83
CA THR A 32 -0.52 -13.00 3.99
C THR A 32 0.57 -11.93 3.92
N PHE A 33 1.79 -12.30 3.51
CA PHE A 33 2.86 -11.33 3.28
C PHE A 33 2.54 -10.37 2.14
N PHE A 34 1.91 -10.85 1.06
CA PHE A 34 1.46 -10.02 -0.04
C PHE A 34 0.44 -8.97 0.41
N VAL A 35 -0.61 -9.39 1.12
CA VAL A 35 -1.64 -8.49 1.64
C VAL A 35 -1.03 -7.50 2.64
N HIS A 36 -0.14 -7.97 3.51
CA HIS A 36 0.56 -7.11 4.46
C HIS A 36 1.39 -6.03 3.77
N ALA A 37 2.28 -6.40 2.86
CA ALA A 37 3.12 -5.46 2.14
C ALA A 37 2.28 -4.46 1.33
N ARG A 38 1.26 -4.93 0.58
CA ARG A 38 0.35 -4.04 -0.14
C ARG A 38 -0.35 -3.05 0.81
N SER A 39 -0.88 -3.53 1.95
CA SER A 39 -1.55 -2.68 2.93
C SER A 39 -0.59 -1.63 3.53
N TRP A 40 0.65 -2.00 3.78
CA TRP A 40 1.70 -1.12 4.29
C TRP A 40 2.01 0.00 3.30
N TYR A 41 2.24 -0.33 2.02
CA TYR A 41 2.51 0.68 0.99
C TYR A 41 1.29 1.55 0.68
N THR A 42 0.06 1.02 0.76
CA THR A 42 -1.14 1.87 0.71
C THR A 42 -1.15 2.87 1.86
N PHE A 43 -0.87 2.43 3.08
CA PHE A 43 -0.86 3.29 4.25
C PHE A 43 0.24 4.35 4.16
N ALA A 44 1.46 3.96 3.78
CA ALA A 44 2.59 4.85 3.57
C ALA A 44 2.30 5.90 2.47
N ALA A 45 1.66 5.50 1.37
CA ALA A 45 1.27 6.43 0.30
C ALA A 45 0.21 7.43 0.78
N TYR A 46 -0.82 6.98 1.50
CA TYR A 46 -1.85 7.87 2.05
C TYR A 46 -1.27 8.86 3.06
N GLU A 47 -0.46 8.40 4.01
CA GLU A 47 0.15 9.31 4.99
C GLU A 47 1.09 10.32 4.32
N SER A 48 1.91 9.87 3.37
CA SER A 48 2.80 10.75 2.60
C SER A 48 2.02 11.77 1.79
N THR A 49 0.89 11.39 1.16
CA THR A 49 0.02 12.36 0.45
C THR A 49 -0.65 13.36 1.40
N MET A 50 -1.05 12.94 2.60
CA MET A 50 -1.66 13.85 3.58
C MET A 50 -0.65 14.86 4.11
N LEU A 51 0.57 14.42 4.40
CA LEU A 51 1.67 15.31 4.80
C LEU A 51 2.02 16.28 3.68
N ALA A 52 2.15 15.78 2.45
CA ALA A 52 2.38 16.60 1.28
C ALA A 52 1.25 17.62 1.05
N ALA A 53 -0.01 17.27 1.30
CA ALA A 53 -1.13 18.22 1.23
C ALA A 53 -1.05 19.30 2.32
N SER A 54 -0.57 18.94 3.51
CA SER A 54 -0.43 19.85 4.64
C SER A 54 0.74 20.83 4.47
N GLU A 55 1.92 20.33 4.08
CA GLU A 55 3.15 21.11 3.89
C GLU A 55 3.16 21.81 2.54
N GLY A 56 2.57 21.17 1.53
CA GLY A 56 2.29 21.74 0.22
C GLY A 56 1.48 23.03 0.33
N ARG A 57 0.71 23.25 1.41
CA ARG A 57 -0.02 24.50 1.66
C ARG A 57 0.90 25.73 1.68
N LEU A 58 2.15 25.61 2.14
CA LEU A 58 3.15 26.69 2.10
C LEU A 58 3.82 26.80 0.71
N SER A 59 4.33 25.71 0.17
CA SER A 59 4.91 25.67 -1.18
C SER A 59 4.85 24.26 -1.76
N VAL A 60 4.69 24.16 -3.08
CA VAL A 60 4.58 22.86 -3.79
C VAL A 60 5.84 22.02 -3.60
N GLU A 61 7.01 22.65 -3.72
CA GLU A 61 8.33 22.01 -3.58
C GLU A 61 8.56 21.43 -2.17
N LYS A 62 8.11 22.12 -1.11
CA LYS A 62 8.20 21.58 0.26
C LYS A 62 7.26 20.39 0.46
N GLY A 63 6.07 20.44 -0.12
CA GLY A 63 5.12 19.33 -0.06
C GLY A 63 5.65 18.06 -0.73
N GLU A 64 6.33 18.18 -1.86
CA GLU A 64 6.94 17.05 -2.56
C GLU A 64 8.11 16.45 -1.79
N ALA A 65 9.03 17.28 -1.30
CA ALA A 65 10.17 16.82 -0.48
C ALA A 65 9.72 16.14 0.83
N ALA A 66 8.65 16.65 1.46
CA ALA A 66 8.06 16.03 2.64
C ALA A 66 7.42 14.67 2.32
N ALA A 67 6.75 14.53 1.18
CA ALA A 67 6.19 13.26 0.73
C ALA A 67 7.27 12.21 0.49
N GLN A 68 8.35 12.60 -0.21
CA GLN A 68 9.47 11.72 -0.54
C GLN A 68 10.20 11.26 0.72
N SER A 69 10.59 12.19 1.59
CA SER A 69 11.26 11.86 2.86
C SER A 69 10.39 11.00 3.78
N ARG A 70 9.07 11.22 3.82
CA ARG A 70 8.16 10.36 4.59
C ARG A 70 8.09 8.95 4.00
N MET A 71 8.00 8.84 2.68
CA MET A 71 7.95 7.54 2.02
C MET A 71 9.25 6.77 2.21
N GLU A 72 10.41 7.42 2.10
CA GLU A 72 11.72 6.83 2.38
C GLU A 72 11.82 6.33 3.83
N TRP A 73 11.30 7.11 4.78
CA TRP A 73 11.21 6.66 6.16
C TRP A 73 10.34 5.39 6.27
N TRP A 74 9.18 5.35 5.62
CA TRP A 74 8.31 4.17 5.67
C TRP A 74 8.95 2.93 5.04
N ILE A 75 9.74 3.11 3.98
CA ILE A 75 10.54 2.05 3.36
C ILE A 75 11.60 1.55 4.35
N SER A 76 12.25 2.44 5.13
CA SER A 76 13.25 2.06 6.14
C SER A 76 12.67 1.26 7.32
N GLN A 77 11.37 1.43 7.62
CA GLN A 77 10.71 0.79 8.75
C GLN A 77 10.10 -0.59 8.43
N ILE A 78 10.19 -1.05 7.17
CA ILE A 78 9.58 -2.31 6.77
C ILE A 78 10.26 -3.50 7.46
N PRO A 79 9.51 -4.34 8.20
CA PRO A 79 10.07 -5.50 8.91
C PRO A 79 10.67 -6.57 7.99
N LEU A 80 10.25 -6.62 6.72
CA LEU A 80 10.73 -7.56 5.70
C LEU A 80 10.85 -6.85 4.35
N PRO A 81 12.06 -6.43 3.94
CA PRO A 81 12.24 -5.69 2.70
C PRO A 81 11.89 -6.58 1.49
N ALA A 82 10.81 -6.24 0.78
CA ALA A 82 10.60 -6.69 -0.59
C ALA A 82 11.52 -5.90 -1.55
N GLU A 83 11.61 -6.32 -2.82
CA GLU A 83 12.37 -5.63 -3.87
C GLU A 83 12.11 -4.10 -3.87
N PRO A 84 13.10 -3.27 -4.22
CA PRO A 84 13.01 -1.82 -4.11
C PRO A 84 11.80 -1.30 -4.90
N VAL A 85 10.91 -0.63 -4.18
CA VAL A 85 9.67 -0.06 -4.71
C VAL A 85 10.01 1.17 -5.54
N THR A 86 9.54 1.20 -6.78
CA THR A 86 9.64 2.40 -7.60
C THR A 86 8.51 3.33 -7.17
N VAL A 87 8.87 4.41 -6.49
CA VAL A 87 7.91 5.44 -6.07
C VAL A 87 8.02 6.61 -7.04
N GLN A 88 6.92 6.93 -7.71
CA GLN A 88 6.76 8.13 -8.51
C GLN A 88 5.82 9.08 -7.77
N THR A 89 6.34 10.22 -7.35
CA THR A 89 5.56 11.31 -6.75
C THR A 89 5.32 12.38 -7.81
N GLU A 90 4.06 12.64 -8.18
CA GLU A 90 3.69 13.77 -9.04
C GLU A 90 2.86 14.77 -8.22
N CYS A 91 3.49 15.87 -7.81
CA CYS A 91 2.86 16.98 -7.10
C CYS A 91 2.38 18.03 -8.11
N ARG A 92 1.08 18.06 -8.45
CA ARG A 92 0.48 19.17 -9.21
C ARG A 92 -0.06 20.26 -8.27
N GLU A 93 -0.26 21.47 -8.79
CA GLU A 93 -0.72 22.63 -8.00
C GLU A 93 -2.02 22.40 -7.19
N LYS A 94 -2.92 21.54 -7.70
CA LYS A 94 -4.24 21.24 -7.11
C LYS A 94 -4.38 19.82 -6.56
N GLU A 95 -3.55 18.88 -7.01
CA GLU A 95 -3.67 17.44 -6.74
C GLU A 95 -2.29 16.85 -6.51
N ILE A 96 -2.16 16.03 -5.48
CA ILE A 96 -0.93 15.32 -5.12
C ILE A 96 -1.20 13.85 -5.43
N GLN A 97 -0.48 13.31 -6.40
CA GLN A 97 -0.56 11.91 -6.77
C GLN A 97 0.74 11.21 -6.38
N ILE A 98 0.65 10.17 -5.56
CA ILE A 98 1.78 9.29 -5.25
C ILE A 98 1.45 7.93 -5.84
N LYS A 99 2.27 7.50 -6.80
CA LYS A 99 2.25 6.15 -7.36
C LYS A 99 3.38 5.35 -6.75
N ALA A 100 3.08 4.25 -6.09
CA ALA A 100 4.08 3.30 -5.62
C ALA A 100 3.85 1.97 -6.35
N GLU A 101 4.87 1.52 -7.09
CA GLU A 101 4.86 0.26 -7.82
C GLU A 101 5.95 -0.67 -7.28
N GLY A 102 5.60 -1.92 -7.04
CA GLY A 102 6.56 -2.91 -6.57
C GLY A 102 6.12 -4.34 -6.85
N ASN A 103 7.06 -5.28 -6.71
CA ASN A 103 6.83 -6.70 -6.87
C ASN A 103 7.09 -7.40 -5.53
N ILE A 104 6.16 -8.25 -5.10
CA ILE A 104 6.31 -8.99 -3.84
C ILE A 104 6.54 -10.46 -4.20
N LEU A 105 7.75 -10.95 -3.92
CA LEU A 105 8.17 -12.35 -4.03
C LEU A 105 8.28 -12.87 -5.49
N PRO A 106 9.43 -12.66 -6.17
CA PRO A 106 9.68 -13.19 -7.51
C PRO A 106 9.79 -14.73 -7.58
N ILE A 107 9.75 -15.43 -6.44
CA ILE A 107 9.92 -16.89 -6.32
C ILE A 107 8.81 -17.69 -7.03
N TRP A 108 7.58 -17.15 -7.09
CA TRP A 108 6.43 -17.87 -7.67
C TRP A 108 6.16 -17.51 -9.14
N SER A 109 6.66 -16.37 -9.63
CA SER A 109 6.69 -15.92 -11.04
C SER A 109 6.98 -14.42 -11.09
N ARG A 110 7.67 -13.93 -12.13
CA ARG A 110 8.00 -12.49 -12.32
C ARG A 110 6.77 -11.57 -12.37
N ASN A 111 5.60 -12.07 -12.79
CA ASN A 111 4.43 -11.24 -13.11
C ASN A 111 3.20 -11.50 -12.23
N ALA A 112 3.29 -12.41 -11.24
CA ALA A 112 2.11 -12.87 -10.51
C ALA A 112 1.74 -11.95 -9.33
N TRP A 113 2.66 -11.09 -8.87
CA TRP A 113 2.52 -10.37 -7.61
C TRP A 113 2.96 -8.90 -7.71
N GLU A 114 2.66 -8.28 -8.84
CA GLU A 114 2.82 -6.84 -9.05
C GLU A 114 1.72 -6.08 -8.28
N TYR A 115 2.10 -5.05 -7.52
CA TYR A 115 1.14 -4.16 -6.88
C TYR A 115 1.41 -2.72 -7.31
N SER A 116 0.34 -2.04 -7.73
CA SER A 116 0.31 -0.61 -8.01
C SER A 116 -0.59 0.08 -6.99
N VAL A 117 -0.04 0.98 -6.19
CA VAL A 117 -0.80 1.84 -5.27
C VAL A 117 -0.80 3.25 -5.83
N LEU A 118 -2.00 3.74 -6.13
CA LEU A 118 -2.24 5.13 -6.50
C LEU A 118 -2.93 5.82 -5.32
N SER A 119 -2.24 6.78 -4.71
CA SER A 119 -2.85 7.69 -3.73
C SER A 119 -3.02 9.05 -4.37
N GLU A 120 -4.25 9.55 -4.41
CA GLU A 120 -4.57 10.88 -4.92
C GLU A 120 -5.20 11.72 -3.81
N SER A 121 -4.65 12.91 -3.57
CA SER A 121 -5.15 13.84 -2.57
C SER A 121 -5.30 15.24 -3.15
N ARG A 122 -6.50 15.82 -2.98
CA ARG A 122 -6.81 17.19 -3.39
C ARG A 122 -6.27 18.17 -2.35
N ARG A 123 -5.50 19.16 -2.82
CA ARG A 123 -4.96 20.22 -1.97
C ARG A 123 -6.08 21.19 -1.57
N ASN A 124 -6.68 20.96 -0.41
CA ASN A 124 -7.71 21.85 0.14
C ASN A 124 -7.09 23.08 0.81
N ASN A 125 -7.57 24.27 0.45
CA ASN A 125 -7.23 25.51 1.14
C ASN A 125 -8.46 26.07 1.89
N PRO A 126 -8.74 25.57 3.11
CA PRO A 126 -9.96 25.91 3.84
C PRO A 126 -10.09 27.40 4.10
N VAL A 127 -8.98 28.12 4.32
CA VAL A 127 -8.99 29.57 4.56
C VAL A 127 -9.50 30.34 3.33
N LYS A 128 -9.01 30.00 2.12
CA LYS A 128 -9.51 30.66 0.89
C LYS A 128 -10.98 30.33 0.65
N THR A 129 -11.40 29.09 0.92
CA THR A 129 -12.81 28.67 0.79
C THR A 129 -13.71 29.41 1.77
N ILE A 130 -13.34 29.48 3.04
CA ILE A 130 -14.09 30.23 4.08
C ILE A 130 -14.15 31.71 3.75
N ARG A 131 -13.05 32.32 3.27
CA ARG A 131 -13.04 33.72 2.82
C ARG A 131 -14.02 33.97 1.67
N LYS A 132 -14.06 33.07 0.67
CA LYS A 132 -15.03 33.16 -0.43
C LYS A 132 -16.46 33.06 0.08
N ILE A 133 -16.77 32.09 0.94
CA ILE A 133 -18.11 31.93 1.53
C ILE A 133 -18.50 33.18 2.32
N ARG A 134 -17.58 33.74 3.12
CA ARG A 134 -17.82 34.97 3.87
C ARG A 134 -18.05 36.18 2.96
N ALA A 135 -17.26 36.33 1.90
CA ALA A 135 -17.43 37.41 0.92
C ALA A 135 -18.78 37.30 0.20
N VAL A 136 -19.18 36.11 -0.22
CA VAL A 136 -20.50 35.85 -0.81
C VAL A 136 -21.62 36.19 0.18
N LYS A 137 -21.47 35.80 1.46
CA LYS A 137 -22.43 36.15 2.51
C LYS A 137 -22.54 37.66 2.75
N GLN A 138 -21.43 38.39 2.66
CA GLN A 138 -21.44 39.86 2.79
C GLN A 138 -22.15 40.54 1.63
N ILE A 139 -21.95 40.07 0.38
CA ILE A 139 -22.65 40.58 -0.80
C ILE A 139 -24.15 40.33 -0.70
N TRP A 140 -24.54 39.14 -0.22
CA TRP A 140 -25.95 38.79 -0.04
C TRP A 140 -26.66 39.64 1.02
N ASN A 141 -25.99 39.94 2.14
CA ASN A 141 -26.55 40.76 3.21
C ASN A 141 -26.64 42.28 2.88
N GLN A 142 -26.07 42.72 1.77
CA GLN A 142 -26.10 44.12 1.33
C GLN A 142 -27.25 44.41 0.34
N LYS A 143 -28.06 43.41 -0.01
CA LYS A 143 -29.21 43.49 -0.91
C LYS A 143 -30.50 43.26 -0.14
#